data_AF-A0A943NAQ4-F1
#
_entry.id   AF-A0A943NAQ4-F1
#
_cell.length_a   1.000
_cell.length_b   1.000
_cell.length_c   1.000
_cell.angle_alpha   90.00
_cell.angle_beta   90.00
_cell.angle_gamma   90.00
#
_symmetry.space_group_name_H-M   'P 1'
#
loop_
_entity.id
_entity.type
_entity.pdbx_description
1 polymer ?
#
loop_
_entity_poly.entity_id
_entity_poly.type
_entity_poly.pdbx_seq_one_letter_code
_entity_poly.pdbx_strand_id
1 'polypeptide(L)' 'MKKLRVFGHTEVTVSVLIEVGDDEELTEEEIYDRARENFGGIMAFAGNGGTDKLIGVSDHDETISADEEPEFDDYTEE' A
#
# COMPACT_ATOMS: atom_id res chain seq x y z
N MET A 1 13.59 -33.47 6.04
CA MET A 1 12.84 -32.88 4.90
C MET A 1 13.31 -31.46 4.74
N LYS A 2 13.58 -31.03 3.51
CA LYS A 2 14.01 -29.66 3.19
C LYS A 2 12.80 -28.72 3.17
N LYS A 3 12.96 -27.48 3.64
CA LYS A 3 11.95 -26.43 3.56
C LYS A 3 12.42 -25.35 2.60
N LEU A 4 11.48 -24.80 1.85
CA LEU A 4 11.71 -23.68 0.94
C LEU A 4 10.74 -22.56 1.32
N ARG A 5 11.23 -21.33 1.30
CA ARG A 5 10.41 -20.12 1.39
C ARG A 5 10.36 -19.49 0.00
N VAL A 6 9.14 -19.25 -0.50
CA VAL A 6 8.88 -18.70 -1.84
C VAL A 6 8.36 -17.28 -1.70
N PHE A 7 8.80 -16.38 -2.56
CA PHE A 7 8.45 -14.97 -2.61
C PHE A 7 7.75 -14.66 -3.94
N GLY A 8 6.90 -13.64 -3.92
CA GLY A 8 6.16 -13.17 -5.09
C GLY A 8 5.63 -11.76 -4.86
N HIS A 9 5.16 -11.15 -5.94
CA HIS A 9 4.69 -9.76 -5.97
C HIS A 9 3.44 -9.61 -6.83
N THR A 10 2.71 -8.52 -6.61
CA THR A 10 1.55 -8.13 -7.41
C THR A 10 1.47 -6.61 -7.42
N GLU A 11 0.88 -6.04 -8.45
CA GLU A 11 0.58 -4.61 -8.45
C GLU A 11 -0.63 -4.33 -7.56
N VAL A 12 -0.60 -3.19 -6.88
CA VAL A 12 -1.71 -2.75 -6.02
C VAL A 12 -2.10 -1.34 -6.39
N THR A 13 -3.40 -1.08 -6.37
CA THR A 13 -3.93 0.28 -6.50
C THR A 13 -4.09 0.88 -5.12
N VAL A 14 -3.61 2.12 -4.96
CA VAL A 14 -3.79 2.91 -3.74
C VAL A 14 -4.63 4.15 -4.06
N SER A 15 -5.43 4.59 -3.11
CA SER A 15 -6.13 5.87 -3.21
C SER A 15 -6.13 6.61 -1.88
N VAL A 16 -6.01 7.93 -1.96
CA VAL A 16 -6.13 8.87 -0.85
C VAL A 16 -7.15 9.93 -1.23
N LEU A 17 -8.03 10.28 -0.31
CA LEU A 17 -8.97 11.38 -0.48
C LEU A 17 -8.28 12.69 -0.06
N ILE A 18 -8.38 13.75 -0.87
CA ILE A 18 -7.92 15.09 -0.52
C ILE A 18 -9.10 16.04 -0.44
N GLU A 19 -9.12 16.89 0.60
CA GLU A 19 -10.12 17.96 0.75
C GLU A 19 -9.62 19.24 0.08
N VAL A 20 -10.50 19.87 -0.70
CA VAL A 20 -10.24 21.10 -1.46
C VAL A 20 -11.42 22.05 -1.22
N GLY A 21 -11.15 23.34 -1.01
CA GLY A 21 -12.22 24.33 -0.83
C GLY A 21 -13.02 24.55 -2.12
N ASP A 22 -14.30 24.94 -1.99
CA ASP A 22 -15.20 25.11 -3.15
C ASP A 22 -14.70 26.13 -4.19
N ASP A 23 -13.92 27.13 -3.78
CA ASP A 23 -13.35 28.18 -4.63
C ASP A 23 -11.83 27.98 -4.89
N GLU A 24 -11.25 26.84 -4.47
CA GLU A 24 -9.83 26.52 -4.61
C GLU A 24 -9.59 25.72 -5.90
N GLU A 25 -8.84 26.31 -6.84
CA GLU A 25 -8.39 25.63 -8.05
C GLU A 25 -6.93 25.20 -7.88
N LEU A 26 -6.69 23.88 -7.90
CA LEU A 26 -5.36 23.30 -7.78
C LEU A 26 -4.80 22.93 -9.15
N THR A 27 -3.51 23.18 -9.34
CA THR A 27 -2.75 22.57 -10.43
C THR A 27 -2.57 21.07 -10.18
N GLU A 28 -2.25 20.33 -11.25
CA GLU A 28 -1.94 18.90 -11.14
C GLU A 28 -0.77 18.63 -10.17
N GLU A 29 0.25 19.49 -10.16
CA GLU A 29 1.39 19.37 -9.25
C GLU A 29 0.95 19.50 -7.78
N GLU A 30 0.13 20.49 -7.46
CA GLU A 30 -0.41 20.71 -6.10
C GLU A 30 -1.31 19.56 -5.64
N ILE A 31 -2.11 18.97 -6.55
CA ILE A 31 -2.92 17.78 -6.24
C ILE A 31 -2.00 16.62 -5.83
N TYR A 32 -0.95 16.34 -6.60
CA TYR A 32 -0.03 15.24 -6.26
C TYR A 32 0.77 15.52 -4.99
N ASP A 33 1.18 16.75 -4.74
CA ASP A 33 1.89 17.10 -3.51
C ASP A 33 1.00 16.92 -2.28
N ARG A 34 -0.24 17.39 -2.33
CA ARG A 34 -1.20 17.19 -1.23
C ARG A 34 -1.54 15.72 -1.01
N ALA A 35 -1.67 14.95 -2.10
CA ALA A 35 -1.83 13.50 -2.01
C ALA A 35 -0.63 12.83 -1.33
N ARG A 36 0.61 13.27 -1.60
CA ARG A 36 1.82 12.74 -0.93
C ARG A 36 1.91 13.15 0.54
N GLU A 37 1.45 14.35 0.89
CA GLU A 37 1.41 14.82 2.27
C GLU A 37 0.35 14.08 3.09
N ASN A 38 -0.80 13.77 2.48
CA ASN A 38 -1.89 13.06 3.14
C ASN A 38 -1.70 11.54 3.13
N PHE A 39 -1.07 10.96 2.10
CA PHE A 39 -0.87 9.52 2.00
C PHE A 39 0.34 9.07 2.83
N GLY A 40 0.09 8.53 4.03
CA GLY A 40 1.16 8.11 4.94
C GLY A 40 1.82 6.77 4.57
N GLY A 41 1.42 6.17 3.45
CA GLY A 41 2.12 5.08 2.78
C GLY A 41 1.63 3.67 3.15
N ILE A 42 2.22 2.67 2.47
CA ILE A 42 1.94 1.26 2.73
C ILE A 42 2.83 0.79 3.89
N MET A 43 2.21 0.39 5.00
CA MET A 43 2.91 -0.05 6.19
C MET A 43 2.60 -1.51 6.54
N ALA A 44 3.55 -2.15 7.21
CA ALA A 44 3.35 -3.46 7.81
C ALA A 44 2.71 -3.28 9.20
N PHE A 45 1.52 -3.85 9.37
CA PHE A 45 0.78 -3.87 10.62
C PHE A 45 0.92 -5.22 11.32
N ALA A 46 0.78 -5.20 12.65
CA ALA A 46 0.80 -6.40 13.46
C ALA A 46 -0.54 -7.14 13.37
N GLY A 47 -0.52 -8.38 12.90
CA GLY A 47 -1.70 -9.27 12.83
C GLY A 47 -1.29 -10.73 12.91
N ASN A 48 -2.14 -11.61 13.48
CA ASN A 48 -1.93 -13.07 13.53
C ASN A 48 -0.48 -13.56 13.78
N GLY A 49 0.21 -12.99 14.76
CA GLY A 49 1.51 -13.50 15.24
C GLY A 49 2.77 -12.90 14.61
N GLY A 50 2.69 -11.76 13.91
CA GLY A 50 3.88 -11.01 13.48
C GLY A 50 3.58 -9.59 13.03
N THR A 51 4.61 -8.74 12.99
CA THR A 51 4.57 -7.36 12.44
C THR A 51 4.69 -7.33 10.91
N ASP A 52 4.76 -8.49 10.27
CA ASP A 52 4.97 -8.70 8.84
C ASP A 52 3.75 -9.36 8.15
N LYS A 53 2.62 -9.48 8.85
CA LYS A 53 1.51 -10.37 8.45
C LYS A 53 0.27 -9.64 7.92
N LEU A 54 0.18 -8.34 8.14
CA LEU A 54 -0.90 -7.51 7.63
C LEU A 54 -0.29 -6.31 6.92
N ILE A 55 -0.68 -6.05 5.68
CA ILE A 55 -0.39 -4.77 5.01
C ILE A 55 -1.58 -3.84 5.24
N GLY A 56 -1.31 -2.55 5.41
CA GLY A 56 -2.34 -1.56 5.60
C GLY A 56 -1.83 -0.15 5.32
N VAL A 57 -2.75 0.80 5.46
CA VAL A 57 -2.52 2.23 5.32
C VAL A 57 -2.58 2.89 6.69
N SER A 58 -1.98 4.07 6.81
CA SER A 58 -1.76 4.78 8.07
C SER A 58 -2.99 5.48 8.65
N ASP A 59 -3.87 6.00 7.78
CA ASP A 59 -4.89 6.97 8.17
C ASP A 59 -6.31 6.58 7.71
N HIS A 60 -7.29 7.39 8.11
CA HIS A 60 -8.69 7.31 7.69
C HIS A 60 -8.83 7.79 6.22
N ASP A 61 -9.70 7.12 5.44
CA ASP A 61 -9.93 7.38 3.99
C ASP A 61 -8.76 7.08 3.03
N GLU A 62 -7.77 6.32 3.50
CA GLU A 62 -6.78 5.66 2.65
C GLU A 62 -7.25 4.22 2.34
N THR A 63 -6.88 3.66 1.18
CA THR A 63 -7.13 2.24 0.88
C THR A 63 -6.06 1.62 -0.01
N ILE A 64 -5.90 0.30 0.12
CA ILE A 64 -5.11 -0.56 -0.76
C ILE A 64 -6.06 -1.61 -1.34
N SER A 65 -6.08 -1.74 -2.66
CA SER A 65 -6.82 -2.79 -3.37
C SER A 65 -5.86 -3.61 -4.23
N ALA A 66 -5.79 -4.92 -3.95
CA ALA A 66 -5.11 -5.88 -4.80
C ALA A 66 -6.18 -6.54 -5.68
N ASP A 67 -6.30 -6.09 -6.93
CA ASP A 67 -7.19 -6.70 -7.94
C ASP A 67 -6.48 -7.79 -8.76
N GLU A 68 -5.19 -8.02 -8.47
CA GLU A 68 -4.34 -8.93 -9.20
C GLU A 68 -3.88 -10.10 -8.31
N GLU A 69 -3.65 -11.26 -8.96
CA GLU A 69 -3.03 -12.41 -8.30
C GLU A 69 -1.50 -12.20 -8.19
N PRO A 70 -0.86 -12.65 -7.11
CA PRO A 70 0.59 -12.56 -7.00
C PRO A 70 1.32 -13.54 -7.92
N GLU A 71 2.35 -13.04 -8.61
CA GLU A 71 3.31 -13.84 -9.36
C GLU A 71 4.50 -14.20 -8.46
N PHE A 72 4.78 -15.50 -8.33
CA PHE A 72 5.94 -16.00 -7.57
C PHE A 72 7.16 -16.11 -8.48
N ASP A 73 8.23 -15.39 -8.12
CA ASP A 73 9.42 -15.21 -8.96
C ASP A 73 10.75 -15.53 -8.26
N ASP A 74 10.75 -15.74 -6.93
CA ASP A 74 11.97 -16.01 -6.15
C ASP A 74 11.76 -17.00 -4.98
N TYR A 75 12.84 -17.64 -4.49
CA TYR A 75 12.79 -18.53 -3.32
C TYR A 75 14.16 -18.71 -2.61
N THR A 76 14.11 -19.12 -1.33
CA THR A 76 15.28 -19.49 -0.51
C THR A 76 15.06 -20.77 0.30
N GLU A 77 16.13 -21.41 0.78
CA GLU A 77 16.06 -22.60 1.64
C GLU A 77 16.01 -22.22 3.12
N GLU A 78 15.18 -22.91 3.92
CA GLU A 78 15.11 -22.76 5.39
C GLU A 78 15.70 -23.95 6.17
#